data_AF-A0A7R9TZ90-F1
#
_entry.id   AF-A0A7R9TZ90-F1
#
_cell.length_a   1.000
_cell.length_b   1.000
_cell.length_c   1.000
_cell.angle_alpha   90.00
_cell.angle_beta   90.00
_cell.angle_gamma   90.00
#
_symmetry.space_group_name_H-M   'P 1'
#
loop_
_entity.id
_entity.type
_entity.pdbx_description
1 polymer ?
#
loop_
_entity_poly.entity_id
_entity_poly.type
_entity_poly.pdbx_seq_one_letter_code
_entity_poly.pdbx_strand_id
1 'polypeptide(L)'
;RVYIVETKSGKLYTGITVDVRRRLEQHAGARAGGAKALRGDPPARLRYVERAADRAEASRREFELKRMRADEKRALLAAAAAANGGGALNDAELAALDPLRGDGDDAAATAVVQRGR
;
A
#
# COMPACT_ATOMS: atom_id res chain seq x y z
N ARG A 1 -3.22 11.10 -3.97
CA ARG A 1 -3.27 9.63 -4.10
C ARG A 1 -3.48 9.03 -2.72
N VAL A 2 -4.15 7.88 -2.65
CA VAL A 2 -4.29 7.06 -1.44
C VAL A 2 -3.41 5.83 -1.61
N TYR A 3 -2.79 5.34 -0.55
CA TYR A 3 -1.88 4.19 -0.62
C TYR A 3 -2.03 3.27 0.60
N ILE A 4 -1.72 1.98 0.40
CA ILE A 4 -1.61 0.98 1.46
C ILE A 4 -0.23 0.34 1.40
N VAL A 5 0.47 0.32 2.53
CA VAL A 5 1.71 -0.43 2.71
C VAL A 5 1.49 -1.57 3.68
N GLU A 6 2.27 -2.62 3.49
CA GLU A 6 2.47 -3.65 4.50
C GLU A 6 3.76 -3.34 5.26
N THR A 7 3.71 -3.41 6.59
CA THR A 7 4.88 -3.26 7.46
C THR A 7 5.62 -4.58 7.64
N LYS A 8 6.82 -4.54 8.21
CA LYS A 8 7.59 -5.76 8.49
C LYS A 8 6.86 -6.75 9.39
N SER A 9 5.96 -6.29 10.25
CA SER A 9 5.11 -7.17 11.08
C SER A 9 3.87 -7.73 10.36
N GLY A 10 3.70 -7.45 9.06
CA GLY A 10 2.54 -7.88 8.27
C GLY A 10 1.28 -7.03 8.48
N LYS A 11 1.38 -5.90 9.19
CA LYS A 11 0.25 -4.99 9.40
C LYS A 11 0.08 -4.08 8.18
N LEU A 12 -1.17 -3.73 7.89
CA LEU A 12 -1.49 -2.82 6.81
C LEU A 12 -1.63 -1.38 7.35
N TYR A 13 -0.89 -0.45 6.76
CA TYR A 13 -0.98 0.97 7.03
C TYR A 13 -1.50 1.72 5.80
N THR A 14 -2.47 2.61 6.01
CA THR A 14 -3.11 3.41 4.97
C THR A 14 -2.75 4.87 5.12
N GLY A 15 -2.39 5.54 4.04
CA GLY A 15 -2.10 6.97 4.02
C GLY A 15 -2.47 7.67 2.72
N ILE A 16 -2.45 9.00 2.72
CA ILE A 16 -2.53 9.82 1.51
C ILE A 16 -1.26 10.61 1.28
N THR A 17 -0.91 10.83 0.02
CA THR A 17 0.21 11.68 -0.39
C THR A 17 0.08 12.10 -1.85
N VAL A 18 0.80 13.15 -2.22
CA VAL A 18 1.01 13.55 -3.62
C VAL A 18 2.20 12.82 -4.24
N ASP A 19 3.16 12.41 -3.41
CA ASP A 19 4.38 11.70 -3.80
C ASP A 19 4.54 10.45 -2.92
N VAL A 20 4.24 9.28 -3.49
CA VAL A 20 4.24 8.00 -2.79
C VAL A 20 5.66 7.55 -2.50
N ARG A 21 6.53 7.56 -3.51
CA ARG A 21 7.92 7.12 -3.38
C ARG A 21 8.65 7.90 -2.29
N ARG A 22 8.60 9.23 -2.33
CA ARG A 22 9.21 10.08 -1.30
C ARG A 22 8.68 9.76 0.09
N ARG A 23 7.37 9.53 0.22
CA ARG A 23 6.73 9.24 1.51
C ARG A 23 7.17 7.89 2.07
N LEU A 24 7.37 6.90 1.21
CA LEU A 24 7.87 5.58 1.60
C LEU A 24 9.32 5.64 2.08
N GLU A 25 10.19 6.37 1.38
CA GLU A 25 11.57 6.59 1.82
C GLU A 25 11.64 7.28 3.18
N GLN A 26 10.74 8.24 3.44
CA GLN A 26 10.62 8.89 4.74
C GLN A 26 10.20 7.91 5.85
N HIS A 27 9.22 7.06 5.57
CA HIS A 27 8.74 6.07 6.53
C HIS A 27 9.73 4.93 6.76
N ALA A 28 10.52 4.56 5.75
CA ALA A 28 11.58 3.56 5.84
C ALA A 28 12.86 4.10 6.51
N GLY A 29 12.93 5.40 6.80
CA GLY A 29 14.07 6.03 7.45
C GLY A 29 15.22 6.41 6.51
N ALA A 30 15.07 6.21 5.20
CA ALA A 30 16.02 6.66 4.18
C ALA A 30 15.99 8.19 4.00
N ARG A 31 14.89 8.85 4.41
CA ARG A 31 14.73 10.31 4.42
C ARG A 31 14.10 10.81 5.71
N ALA A 32 14.35 12.06 6.08
CA ALA A 32 13.70 12.69 7.23
C ALA A 32 12.21 12.99 6.97
N GLY A 33 11.38 12.89 8.02
CA GLY A 33 9.95 13.25 7.99
C GLY A 33 8.95 12.09 7.96
N GLY A 34 9.36 10.87 8.33
CA GLY A 34 8.47 9.72 8.48
C GLY A 34 7.52 9.80 9.68
N ALA A 35 6.42 9.06 9.63
CA ALA A 35 5.46 8.99 10.74
C ALA A 35 6.06 8.25 11.94
N LYS A 36 5.85 8.76 13.16
CA LYS A 36 6.33 8.13 14.40
C LYS A 36 5.91 6.66 14.53
N ALA A 37 4.69 6.34 14.09
CA ALA A 37 4.14 4.98 14.13
C ALA A 37 4.93 3.94 13.32
N LEU A 38 5.61 4.37 12.24
CA LEU A 38 6.38 3.48 11.36
C LEU A 38 7.87 3.42 11.74
N ARG A 39 8.30 4.17 12.77
CA ARG A 39 9.70 4.17 13.21
C ARG A 39 10.12 2.85 13.87
N GLY A 40 9.19 2.17 14.54
CA GLY A 40 9.42 0.85 15.16
C GLY A 40 8.98 -0.34 14.31
N ASP A 41 8.13 -0.12 13.32
CA ASP A 41 7.64 -1.14 12.38
C ASP A 41 7.57 -0.52 10.96
N PRO A 42 8.74 -0.38 10.30
CA PRO A 42 8.82 0.31 9.02
C PRO A 42 8.06 -0.45 7.92
N PRO A 43 7.63 0.26 6.87
CA PRO A 43 7.03 -0.37 5.71
C PRO A 43 8.02 -1.37 5.08
N ALA A 44 7.51 -2.52 4.66
CA ALA A 44 8.23 -3.55 3.94
C ALA A 44 7.91 -3.52 2.44
N ARG A 45 6.65 -3.28 2.07
CA ARG A 45 6.22 -3.26 0.66
C ARG A 45 5.02 -2.35 0.43
N LEU A 46 4.96 -1.74 -0.74
CA LEU A 46 3.76 -1.05 -1.21
C LEU A 46 2.77 -2.07 -1.80
N ARG A 47 1.54 -2.11 -1.28
CA ARG A 47 0.51 -3.08 -1.69
C ARG A 47 -0.60 -2.49 -2.55
N TYR A 48 -0.81 -1.18 -2.46
CA TYR A 48 -1.91 -0.51 -3.17
C TYR A 48 -1.63 0.97 -3.34
N VAL A 49 -2.01 1.52 -4.50
CA VAL A 49 -2.11 2.96 -4.73
C VAL A 49 -3.33 3.25 -5.59
N GLU A 50 -4.09 4.26 -5.20
CA GLU A 50 -5.28 4.74 -5.92
C GLU A 50 -5.13 6.24 -6.22
N ARG A 51 -5.47 6.62 -7.46
CA ARG A 51 -5.53 8.03 -7.85
C ARG A 51 -6.84 8.63 -7.32
N ALA A 52 -6.76 9.85 -6.81
CA ALA A 52 -7.91 10.65 -6.39
C ALA A 52 -7.78 12.02 -7.04
N ALA A 53 -8.89 12.63 -7.45
CA ALA A 53 -8.90 13.90 -8.15
C ALA A 53 -8.35 15.04 -7.28
N ASP A 54 -8.69 15.01 -5.99
CA ASP A 54 -8.28 16.04 -5.03
C ASP A 54 -8.00 15.49 -3.63
N ARG A 55 -7.56 16.38 -2.73
CA ARG A 55 -7.25 16.03 -1.35
C ARG A 55 -8.48 15.57 -0.57
N ALA A 56 -9.64 16.18 -0.79
CA ALA A 56 -10.86 15.83 -0.06
C ALA A 56 -11.33 14.43 -0.44
N GLU A 57 -11.30 14.09 -1.74
CA GLU A 57 -11.57 12.73 -2.21
C GLU A 57 -10.56 11.73 -1.64
N ALA A 58 -9.26 12.04 -1.67
CA ALA A 58 -8.24 11.20 -1.06
C ALA A 58 -8.48 10.97 0.44
N SER A 59 -8.84 12.02 1.19
CA SER A 59 -9.14 11.92 2.62
C SER A 59 -10.41 11.10 2.91
N ARG A 60 -11.47 11.25 2.11
CA ARG A 60 -12.68 10.41 2.22
C ARG A 60 -12.32 8.95 1.99
N ARG A 61 -11.58 8.67 0.92
CA ARG A 61 -11.14 7.32 0.58
C ARG A 61 -10.25 6.71 1.66
N GLU A 62 -9.31 7.46 2.21
CA GLU A 62 -8.48 7.02 3.33
C GLU A 62 -9.32 6.64 4.56
N PHE A 63 -10.35 7.45 4.88
CA PHE A 63 -11.25 7.17 5.98
C PHE A 63 -12.05 5.88 5.76
N GLU A 64 -12.56 5.66 4.55
CA GLU A 64 -13.22 4.40 4.18
C GLU A 64 -12.29 3.20 4.36
N LEU A 65 -11.07 3.27 3.81
CA LEU A 65 -10.06 2.20 3.95
C LEU A 65 -9.66 1.94 5.41
N LYS A 66 -9.66 2.96 6.26
CA LYS A 66 -9.40 2.81 7.70
C LYS A 66 -10.53 2.09 8.43
N ARG A 67 -11.77 2.23 7.96
CA ARG A 67 -12.96 1.61 8.56
C ARG A 67 -13.27 0.21 8.03
N MET A 68 -12.74 -0.15 6.87
CA MET A 68 -12.85 -1.50 6.31
C MET A 68 -12.31 -2.53 7.29
N ARG A 69 -13.04 -3.65 7.38
CA ARG A 69 -12.60 -4.86 8.07
C ARG A 69 -11.38 -5.45 7.37
N ALA A 70 -10.68 -6.34 8.07
CA ALA A 70 -9.47 -6.95 7.54
C ALA A 70 -9.76 -7.79 6.27
N ASP A 71 -10.88 -8.51 6.27
CA ASP A 71 -11.42 -9.27 5.14
C ASP A 71 -11.74 -8.37 3.92
N GLU A 72 -12.51 -7.29 4.11
CA GLU A 72 -12.80 -6.31 3.05
C GLU A 72 -11.53 -5.70 2.45
N LYS A 73 -10.55 -5.37 3.31
CA LYS A 73 -9.27 -4.82 2.87
C LYS A 73 -8.47 -5.82 2.06
N ARG A 74 -8.45 -7.10 2.45
CA ARG A 74 -7.79 -8.15 1.67
C ARG A 74 -8.50 -8.38 0.33
N ALA A 75 -9.83 -8.36 0.30
CA ALA A 75 -10.60 -8.47 -0.93
C ALA A 75 -10.29 -7.30 -1.89
N LEU A 76 -10.18 -6.08 -1.36
CA LEU A 76 -9.76 -4.92 -2.15
C LEU A 76 -8.36 -5.12 -2.76
N LEU A 77 -7.39 -5.60 -1.97
CA LEU A 77 -6.03 -5.85 -2.47
C LEU A 77 -6.02 -6.94 -3.56
N ALA A 78 -6.79 -8.02 -3.37
CA ALA A 78 -6.90 -9.08 -4.35
C ALA A 78 -7.57 -8.61 -5.66
N ALA A 79 -8.64 -7.82 -5.53
CA ALA A 79 -9.32 -7.24 -6.68
C ALA A 79 -8.41 -6.26 -7.44
N ALA A 80 -7.62 -5.45 -6.74
CA ALA A 80 -6.68 -4.51 -7.36
C ALA A 80 -5.56 -5.22 -8.13
N ALA A 81 -5.06 -6.35 -7.62
CA ALA A 81 -4.08 -7.18 -8.32
C ALA A 81 -4.67 -7.83 -9.59
N ALA A 82 -5.96 -8.18 -9.57
CA ALA A 82 -6.65 -8.76 -10.73
C ALA A 82 -7.09 -7.71 -11.77
N ALA A 83 -7.46 -6.51 -11.33
CA ALA A 83 -8.01 -5.45 -12.16
C ALA A 83 -6.91 -4.53 -12.70
N ASN A 84 -6.43 -4.82 -13.92
CA ASN A 84 -5.44 -4.00 -14.63
C ASN A 84 -5.94 -2.61 -15.11
N GLY A 85 -6.95 -1.98 -14.48
CA GLY A 85 -7.48 -0.71 -15.02
C GLY A 85 -8.69 -0.05 -14.34
N GLY A 86 -8.78 -0.01 -13.01
CA GLY A 86 -9.89 0.65 -12.30
C GLY A 86 -9.43 1.53 -11.15
N GLY A 87 -8.91 2.74 -11.45
CA GLY A 87 -8.52 3.78 -10.46
C GLY A 87 -7.30 3.46 -9.57
N ALA A 88 -7.12 2.19 -9.23
CA ALA A 88 -5.92 1.61 -8.67
C ALA A 88 -4.84 1.47 -9.73
N LEU A 89 -3.58 1.66 -9.33
CA LEU A 89 -2.43 1.45 -10.20
C LEU A 89 -2.23 -0.05 -10.44
N ASN A 90 -1.79 -0.39 -11.65
CA ASN A 90 -1.40 -1.77 -11.99
C ASN A 90 -0.06 -2.17 -11.34
N ASP A 91 0.33 -3.44 -11.47
CA ASP A 91 1.55 -3.96 -10.83
C ASP A 91 2.83 -3.22 -11.26
N ALA A 92 2.96 -2.90 -12.55
CA ALA A 92 4.13 -2.20 -13.08
C ALA A 92 4.22 -0.75 -12.57
N GLU A 93 3.10 -0.03 -12.52
CA GLU A 93 3.02 1.31 -11.95
C GLU A 93 3.27 1.30 -10.44
N LEU A 94 2.77 0.28 -9.74
CA LEU A 94 3.01 0.09 -8.31
C LEU A 94 4.50 -0.17 -8.03
N ALA A 95 5.14 -1.04 -8.83
CA ALA A 95 6.56 -1.34 -8.75
C ALA A 95 7.44 -0.11 -8.96
N ALA A 96 7.11 0.74 -9.94
CA ALA A 96 7.84 1.97 -10.21
C ALA A 96 7.78 2.99 -9.04
N LEU A 97 6.78 2.88 -8.16
CA LEU A 97 6.59 3.75 -7.00
C LEU A 97 7.10 3.16 -5.68
N ASP A 98 7.46 1.88 -5.63
CA ASP A 98 7.88 1.19 -4.40
C ASP A 98 9.40 1.16 -4.26
N PRO A 99 10.03 2.09 -3.51
CA PRO A 99 11.47 2.08 -3.28
C PRO A 99 11.90 0.96 -2.31
N LEU A 100 10.94 0.20 -1.78
CA LEU A 100 11.16 -0.85 -0.78
C LEU A 100 11.22 -2.24 -1.41
N ARG A 101 10.82 -2.37 -2.68
CA ARG A 101 10.86 -3.62 -3.42
C ARG A 101 12.33 -3.98 -3.67
N GLY A 102 12.84 -5.00 -2.98
CA GLY A 102 14.13 -5.59 -3.32
C GLY A 102 14.03 -6.32 -4.66
N ASP A 103 15.09 -6.28 -5.47
CA ASP A 103 15.20 -6.86 -6.83
C ASP A 103 14.97 -8.39 -6.93
N GLY A 104 14.45 -9.06 -5.90
CA GLY A 104 14.34 -10.52 -5.83
C GLY A 104 13.05 -11.09 -5.23
N ASP A 105 12.00 -10.29 -5.01
CA ASP A 105 10.75 -10.76 -4.35
C ASP A 105 9.53 -10.75 -5.32
N ASP A 106 9.71 -11.38 -6.48
CA ASP A 106 8.70 -11.52 -7.54
C ASP A 106 7.75 -12.73 -7.36
N ALA A 107 7.81 -13.45 -6.23
CA ALA A 107 7.09 -14.72 -6.07
C ALA A 107 6.04 -14.80 -4.95
N ALA A 108 5.87 -13.77 -4.10
CA ALA A 108 5.05 -13.91 -2.88
C ALA A 108 3.65 -13.26 -2.90
N ALA A 109 3.21 -12.64 -4.00
CA ALA A 109 1.88 -12.00 -4.06
C ALA A 109 0.76 -12.91 -4.62
N THR A 110 1.09 -14.07 -5.20
CA THR A 110 0.10 -14.98 -5.82
C THR A 110 -0.35 -16.12 -4.89
N ALA A 111 0.22 -16.27 -3.69
CA ALA A 111 -0.02 -17.43 -2.83
C ALA A 111 -0.64 -17.08 -1.46
N VAL A 112 -1.85 -16.54 -1.43
CA VAL A 112 -2.80 -16.77 -0.31
C VAL A 112 -4.18 -17.11 -0.90
N VAL A 113 -4.20 -18.16 -1.70
CA VAL A 113 -5.36 -19.05 -1.84
C VAL A 113 -4.96 -20.36 -1.16
N GLN A 114 -5.78 -20.79 -0.21
CA GLN A 114 -5.73 -22.05 0.55
C GLN A 114 -4.79 -22.13 1.78
N ARG A 115 -5.41 -22.06 2.97
CA ARG A 115 -5.34 -23.04 4.09
C ARG A 115 -6.37 -22.58 5.14
N GLY A 116 -7.56 -23.18 5.17
CA GLY A 116 -7.93 -24.28 6.09
C GLY A 116 -8.63 -23.69 7.33
N ARG A 117 -9.84 -24.07 7.75
CA ARG A 117 -10.61 -25.33 7.65
C ARG A 117 -12.05 -25.06 7.25
#